data_AF-A0A819RXG6-F1
#
_entry.id   AF-A0A819RXG6-F1
#
_cell.length_a   1.000
_cell.length_b   1.000
_cell.length_c   1.000
_cell.angle_alpha   90.00
_cell.angle_beta   90.00
_cell.angle_gamma   90.00
#
_symmetry.space_group_name_H-M   'P 1'
#
loop_
_entity.id
_entity.type
_entity.pdbx_description
1 polymer ?
#
loop_
_entity_poly.entity_id
_entity_poly.type
_entity_poly.pdbx_seq_one_letter_code
_entity_poly.pdbx_strand_id
1 'polypeptide(L)'
;MINNHDEYKNIDDTLSKSIELNNLNSTFDDHDESNSTRPLLNNSNDDEQSPYEEVAVNISNKDDPTMLCLTFRSVFIGILLTCLMSFTAQFFAYRTSPLDINIGLIILLGYMLGEFISKILPEKLFNLTINPGPFSVKEHTLITIMALT
;
A
#
# COMPACT_ATOMS: atom_id res chain seq x y z
N MET A 1 -67.10 35.14 0.31
CA MET A 1 -66.98 33.69 0.03
C MET A 1 -65.87 33.48 -0.99
N ILE A 2 -64.62 33.57 -0.54
CA ILE A 2 -63.43 33.33 -1.37
C ILE A 2 -62.67 32.19 -0.70
N ASN A 3 -63.13 31.01 -1.09
CA ASN A 3 -62.51 29.69 -1.21
C ASN A 3 -61.33 29.33 -0.30
N ASN A 4 -61.63 28.54 0.74
CA ASN A 4 -60.70 27.60 1.37
C ASN A 4 -60.05 26.62 0.37
N HIS A 5 -60.51 26.55 -0.88
CA HIS A 5 -60.02 25.63 -1.91
C HIS A 5 -58.57 25.95 -2.35
N ASP A 6 -58.16 27.21 -2.32
CA ASP A 6 -56.80 27.62 -2.72
C ASP A 6 -55.75 27.25 -1.66
N GLU A 7 -56.16 27.12 -0.40
CA GLU A 7 -55.29 26.75 0.72
C GLU A 7 -55.00 25.24 0.74
N TYR A 8 -56.01 24.40 0.44
CA TYR A 8 -55.81 22.95 0.32
C TYR A 8 -54.85 22.59 -0.83
N LYS A 9 -54.91 23.33 -1.94
CA LYS A 9 -54.04 23.08 -3.10
C LYS A 9 -52.55 23.32 -2.79
N ASN A 10 -52.24 24.29 -1.94
CA ASN A 10 -50.88 24.58 -1.51
C ASN A 10 -50.31 23.47 -0.62
N ILE A 11 -51.15 22.92 0.26
CA ILE A 11 -50.81 21.83 1.18
C ILE A 11 -50.56 20.54 0.39
N ASP A 12 -51.38 20.24 -0.62
CA ASP A 12 -51.20 19.07 -1.48
C ASP A 12 -49.91 19.16 -2.31
N ASP A 13 -49.54 20.35 -2.80
CA ASP A 13 -48.28 20.58 -3.51
C ASP A 13 -47.06 20.42 -2.59
N THR A 14 -47.17 20.83 -1.31
CA THR A 14 -46.09 20.65 -0.32
C THR A 14 -45.94 19.18 0.09
N LEU A 15 -47.06 18.46 0.26
CA LEU A 15 -47.06 17.03 0.54
C LEU A 15 -46.47 16.24 -0.63
N SER A 16 -46.84 16.56 -1.87
CA SER A 16 -46.31 15.93 -3.07
C SER A 16 -44.79 16.10 -3.18
N LYS A 17 -44.29 17.31 -2.90
CA LYS A 17 -42.85 17.60 -2.89
C LYS A 17 -42.10 16.87 -1.77
N SER A 18 -42.73 16.70 -0.60
CA SER A 18 -42.13 15.94 0.51
C SER A 18 -42.07 14.43 0.25
N ILE A 19 -43.05 13.89 -0.47
CA ILE A 19 -43.09 12.48 -0.88
C ILE A 19 -42.01 12.20 -1.95
N GLU A 20 -41.79 13.14 -2.87
CA GLU A 20 -40.75 13.03 -3.90
C GLU A 20 -39.34 13.07 -3.31
N LEU A 21 -39.11 13.92 -2.29
CA LEU A 21 -37.85 13.97 -1.54
C LEU A 21 -37.56 12.69 -0.74
N ASN A 22 -38.59 12.07 -0.16
CA ASN A 22 -38.45 10.80 0.56
C ASN A 22 -38.12 9.63 -0.38
N ASN A 23 -38.67 9.61 -1.59
CA ASN A 23 -38.38 8.60 -2.61
C ASN A 23 -36.98 8.76 -3.24
N LEU A 24 -36.44 9.98 -3.27
CA LEU A 24 -35.06 10.23 -3.68
C LEU A 24 -34.06 9.77 -2.61
N ASN A 25 -34.35 10.01 -1.33
CA ASN A 25 -33.52 9.50 -0.24
C ASN A 25 -33.48 7.96 -0.21
N SER A 26 -34.58 7.29 -0.52
CA SER A 26 -34.60 5.81 -0.58
C SER A 26 -33.87 5.21 -1.78
N THR A 27 -33.45 6.01 -2.76
CA THR A 27 -32.69 5.55 -3.94
C THR A 27 -31.17 5.71 -3.76
N PHE A 28 -30.73 6.39 -2.70
CA PHE A 28 -29.30 6.57 -2.37
C PHE A 28 -28.79 5.61 -1.29
N ASP A 29 -29.64 4.72 -0.76
CA ASP A 29 -29.28 3.70 0.24
C ASP A 29 -29.25 2.27 -0.35
N ASP A 30 -28.77 2.11 -1.59
CA ASP A 30 -28.52 0.79 -2.18
C ASP A 30 -27.09 0.73 -2.75
N HIS A 31 -26.10 0.71 -1.85
CA HIS A 31 -24.85 -0.01 -2.09
C HIS A 31 -24.15 -0.42 -0.79
N ASP A 32 -24.89 -0.93 0.20
CA ASP A 32 -24.28 -1.66 1.31
C ASP A 32 -25.22 -2.77 1.82
N GLU A 33 -25.46 -3.80 0.99
CA GLU A 33 -25.79 -5.12 1.56
C GLU A 33 -25.31 -6.30 0.70
N SER A 34 -24.17 -6.86 1.14
CA SER A 34 -23.83 -8.29 1.19
C SER A 34 -23.95 -9.16 -0.08
N ASN A 35 -22.78 -9.43 -0.68
CA ASN A 35 -22.48 -10.73 -1.26
C ASN A 35 -20.97 -11.02 -1.08
N SER A 36 -20.62 -11.42 0.13
CA SER A 36 -19.76 -12.58 0.28
C SER A 36 -20.11 -13.21 1.61
N THR A 37 -20.89 -14.28 1.54
CA THR A 37 -21.21 -15.18 2.64
C THR A 37 -19.93 -15.49 3.40
N ARG A 38 -19.72 -14.85 4.56
CA ARG A 38 -18.73 -15.29 5.54
C ARG A 38 -19.13 -16.73 5.91
N PRO A 39 -18.36 -17.77 5.53
CA PRO A 39 -18.56 -19.05 6.17
C PRO A 39 -18.15 -18.86 7.62
N LEU A 40 -19.09 -19.11 8.52
CA LEU A 40 -18.93 -19.05 9.96
C LEU A 40 -17.68 -19.82 10.40
N LEU A 41 -16.57 -19.10 10.61
CA LEU A 41 -15.40 -19.58 11.35
C LEU A 41 -15.04 -18.55 12.42
N ASN A 42 -15.81 -18.62 13.50
CA ASN A 42 -15.34 -18.70 14.88
C ASN A 42 -14.03 -17.96 15.26
N ASN A 43 -14.21 -16.96 16.12
CA ASN A 43 -13.35 -16.51 17.23
C ASN A 43 -11.99 -15.82 16.94
N SER A 44 -11.84 -14.65 17.59
CA SER A 44 -10.61 -13.99 18.08
C SER A 44 -9.67 -13.22 17.15
N ASN A 45 -10.06 -12.78 15.94
CA ASN A 45 -9.16 -11.97 15.09
C ASN A 45 -9.73 -10.62 14.60
N ASP A 46 -10.98 -10.29 14.92
CA ASP A 46 -11.57 -8.99 14.52
C ASP A 46 -10.93 -7.80 15.28
N ASP A 47 -10.34 -8.05 16.46
CA ASP A 47 -9.64 -7.04 17.25
C ASP A 47 -8.23 -6.71 16.70
N GLU A 48 -7.67 -7.61 15.89
CA GLU A 48 -6.35 -7.41 15.27
C GLU A 48 -6.45 -6.69 13.93
N GLN A 49 -7.60 -6.75 13.24
CA GLN A 49 -7.79 -6.15 11.93
C GLN A 49 -8.07 -4.64 12.01
N SER A 50 -7.53 -3.86 11.08
CA SER A 50 -7.81 -2.42 11.03
C SER A 50 -9.33 -2.16 10.89
N PRO A 51 -9.91 -1.20 11.66
CA PRO A 51 -11.32 -0.80 11.53
C PRO A 51 -11.66 -0.18 10.17
N TYR A 52 -10.64 0.33 9.47
CA TYR A 52 -10.76 0.90 8.13
C TYR A 52 -10.55 -0.18 7.08
N GLU A 53 -11.57 -0.42 6.26
CA GLU A 53 -11.60 -1.51 5.26
C GLU A 53 -10.53 -1.30 4.18
N GLU A 54 -10.29 -0.05 3.78
CA GLU A 54 -9.24 0.32 2.82
C GLU A 54 -7.83 -0.04 3.32
N VAL A 55 -7.62 -0.11 4.63
CA VAL A 55 -6.33 -0.51 5.25
C VAL A 55 -6.28 -2.02 5.44
N ALA A 56 -7.41 -2.61 5.85
CA ALA A 56 -7.57 -4.06 6.07
C ALA A 56 -7.33 -4.89 4.80
N VAL A 57 -7.69 -4.35 3.63
CA VAL A 57 -7.49 -5.01 2.34
C VAL A 57 -6.05 -4.83 1.81
N ASN A 58 -5.39 -3.73 2.17
CA ASN A 58 -4.11 -3.35 1.59
C ASN A 58 -2.90 -3.88 2.37
N ILE A 59 -3.08 -4.28 3.64
CA ILE A 59 -1.99 -4.72 4.51
C ILE A 59 -2.43 -5.99 5.25
N SER A 60 -1.63 -7.04 5.19
CA SER A 60 -1.82 -8.23 6.03
C SER A 60 -1.45 -7.88 7.48
N ASN A 61 -2.36 -8.10 8.42
CA ASN A 61 -2.11 -7.88 9.85
C ASN A 61 -1.10 -8.85 10.47
N LYS A 62 -0.82 -9.97 9.78
CA LYS A 62 0.15 -10.98 10.22
C LYS A 62 1.43 -10.87 9.40
N ASP A 63 2.55 -10.55 10.06
CA ASP A 63 3.90 -10.66 9.49
C ASP A 63 4.35 -12.12 9.52
N ASP A 64 5.10 -12.54 8.49
CA ASP A 64 5.74 -13.85 8.44
C ASP A 64 7.17 -13.76 9.03
N PRO A 65 7.41 -14.35 10.22
CA PRO A 65 8.71 -14.32 10.88
C PRO A 65 9.74 -15.26 10.24
N THR A 66 9.31 -16.16 9.35
CA THR A 66 10.21 -17.12 8.67
C THR A 66 10.91 -16.51 7.45
N MET A 67 10.40 -15.38 6.96
CA MET A 67 10.98 -14.67 5.82
C MET A 67 12.35 -14.07 6.18
N LEU A 68 13.37 -14.45 5.42
CA LEU A 68 14.74 -14.01 5.68
C LEU A 68 14.91 -12.51 5.38
N CYS A 69 15.36 -11.76 6.38
CA CYS A 69 15.70 -10.35 6.27
C CYS A 69 17.13 -10.11 5.78
N LEU A 70 18.07 -10.95 6.25
CA LEU A 70 19.50 -10.82 5.97
C LEU A 70 19.96 -11.94 5.03
N THR A 71 19.95 -11.69 3.73
CA THR A 71 20.51 -12.60 2.73
C THR A 71 21.84 -12.06 2.21
N PHE A 72 22.69 -12.95 1.72
CA PHE A 72 23.97 -12.55 1.15
C PHE A 72 23.81 -11.62 -0.06
N ARG A 73 22.78 -11.85 -0.89
CA ARG A 73 22.47 -11.02 -2.06
C ARG A 73 22.13 -9.57 -1.67
N SER A 74 21.33 -9.36 -0.63
CA SER A 74 20.89 -8.02 -0.23
C SER A 74 22.03 -7.22 0.38
N VAL A 75 22.88 -7.87 1.18
CA VAL A 75 24.09 -7.25 1.75
C VAL A 75 25.09 -6.87 0.66
N PHE A 76 25.33 -7.76 -0.33
CA PHE A 76 26.25 -7.45 -1.44
C PHE A 76 25.77 -6.25 -2.27
N ILE A 77 24.49 -6.22 -2.64
CA ILE A 77 23.89 -5.10 -3.38
C ILE A 77 23.89 -3.83 -2.54
N GLY A 78 23.53 -3.91 -1.26
CA GLY A 78 23.52 -2.79 -0.34
C GLY A 78 24.89 -2.13 -0.24
N ILE A 79 25.95 -2.91 -0.06
CA ILE A 79 27.34 -2.41 -0.02
C ILE A 79 27.72 -1.74 -1.35
N LEU A 80 27.41 -2.38 -2.48
CA LEU A 80 27.71 -1.83 -3.80
C LEU A 80 27.01 -0.49 -4.04
N LEU A 81 25.73 -0.39 -3.68
CA LEU A 81 24.94 0.83 -3.84
C LEU A 81 25.40 1.94 -2.88
N THR A 82 25.76 1.57 -1.64
CA THR A 82 26.31 2.50 -0.64
C THR A 82 27.65 3.09 -1.09
N CYS A 83 28.54 2.26 -1.65
CA CYS A 83 29.81 2.74 -2.20
C CYS A 83 29.60 3.72 -3.36
N LEU A 84 28.68 3.42 -4.28
CA LEU A 84 28.36 4.32 -5.39
C LEU A 84 27.77 5.63 -4.90
N MET A 85 26.85 5.61 -3.94
CA MET A 85 26.24 6.82 -3.39
C MET A 85 27.22 7.67 -2.59
N SER A 86 28.09 7.05 -1.78
CA SER A 86 29.15 7.78 -1.09
C SER A 86 30.11 8.44 -2.08
N PHE A 87 30.44 7.76 -3.19
CA PHE A 87 31.26 8.32 -4.25
C PHE A 87 30.58 9.50 -4.94
N THR A 88 29.30 9.39 -5.32
CA THR A 88 28.58 10.48 -5.98
C THR A 88 28.36 11.66 -5.04
N ALA A 89 28.02 11.42 -3.79
CA ALA A 89 27.91 12.44 -2.75
C ALA A 89 29.21 13.23 -2.62
N GLN A 90 30.35 12.54 -2.49
CA GLN A 90 31.65 13.20 -2.38
C GLN A 90 32.06 13.90 -3.69
N PHE A 91 31.72 13.32 -4.85
CA PHE A 91 32.03 13.91 -6.15
C PHE A 91 31.28 15.25 -6.37
N PHE A 92 30.02 15.33 -5.96
CA PHE A 92 29.24 16.57 -6.07
C PHE A 92 29.59 17.61 -5.00
N ALA A 93 30.09 17.18 -3.84
CA ALA A 93 30.56 18.09 -2.79
C ALA A 93 31.73 19.00 -3.24
N TYR A 94 32.55 18.56 -4.21
CA TYR A 94 33.65 19.37 -4.73
C TYR A 94 33.24 20.38 -5.81
N ARG A 95 31.98 20.36 -6.26
CA ARG A 95 31.50 21.28 -7.31
C ARG A 95 30.87 22.52 -6.68
N THR A 96 31.08 23.68 -7.32
CA THR A 96 30.53 24.98 -6.87
C THR A 96 29.00 24.99 -6.74
N SER A 97 28.31 24.13 -7.49
CA SER A 97 26.89 23.89 -7.36
C SER A 97 26.68 22.39 -7.13
N PRO A 98 26.44 21.96 -5.88
CA PRO A 98 26.11 20.58 -5.58
C PRO A 98 24.77 20.21 -6.24
N LEU A 99 24.69 19.00 -6.77
CA LEU A 99 23.46 18.43 -7.31
C LEU A 99 22.96 17.40 -6.30
N ASP A 100 21.75 17.63 -5.78
CA ASP A 100 21.11 16.69 -4.88
C ASP A 100 20.44 15.58 -5.68
N ILE A 101 20.86 14.34 -5.44
CA ILE A 101 20.28 13.17 -6.08
C ILE A 101 18.97 12.83 -5.37
N ASN A 102 17.90 12.63 -6.14
CA ASN A 102 16.60 12.27 -5.57
C ASN A 102 16.62 10.83 -5.00
N ILE A 103 16.25 10.68 -3.72
CA ILE A 103 16.24 9.39 -3.00
C ILE A 103 15.38 8.32 -3.71
N GLY A 104 14.29 8.70 -4.38
CA GLY A 104 13.40 7.78 -5.08
C GLY A 104 14.09 7.04 -6.23
N LEU A 105 15.07 7.68 -6.87
CA LEU A 105 15.87 7.04 -7.93
C LEU A 105 16.72 5.90 -7.38
N ILE A 106 17.27 6.06 -6.17
CA ILE A 106 18.11 5.06 -5.50
C ILE A 106 17.24 3.89 -5.07
N ILE A 107 16.06 4.15 -4.52
CA ILE A 107 15.11 3.12 -4.11
C ILE A 107 14.67 2.28 -5.32
N LEU A 108 14.35 2.93 -6.44
CA LEU A 108 13.99 2.24 -7.68
C LEU A 108 15.15 1.39 -8.22
N LEU A 109 16.37 1.95 -8.23
CA LEU A 109 17.57 1.21 -8.64
C LEU A 109 17.82 0.01 -7.73
N GLY A 110 17.68 0.17 -6.42
CA GLY A 110 17.82 -0.92 -5.45
C GLY A 110 16.83 -2.06 -5.69
N TYR A 111 15.57 -1.74 -6.02
CA TYR A 111 14.57 -2.75 -6.41
C TYR A 111 14.93 -3.44 -7.73
N MET A 112 15.28 -2.67 -8.76
CA MET A 112 15.65 -3.19 -10.08
C MET A 112 16.88 -4.11 -10.03
N LEU A 113 17.93 -3.71 -9.31
CA LEU A 113 19.14 -4.50 -9.11
C LEU A 113 18.86 -5.75 -8.27
N GLY A 114 18.04 -5.62 -7.22
CA GLY A 114 17.61 -6.74 -6.37
C GLY A 114 16.91 -7.85 -7.16
N GLU A 115 15.93 -7.48 -7.99
CA GLU A 115 15.20 -8.43 -8.81
C GLU A 115 16.07 -9.02 -9.94
N PHE A 116 16.96 -8.21 -10.52
CA PHE A 116 17.88 -8.65 -11.58
C PHE A 116 18.89 -9.69 -11.07
N ILE A 117 19.53 -9.43 -9.92
CA ILE A 117 20.47 -10.37 -9.30
C ILE A 117 19.75 -11.63 -8.82
N SER A 118 18.51 -11.52 -8.32
CA SER A 118 17.72 -12.69 -7.95
C SER A 118 17.46 -13.65 -9.11
N LYS A 119 17.45 -13.15 -10.36
CA LYS A 119 17.28 -13.97 -11.58
C LYS A 119 18.60 -14.53 -12.12
N ILE A 120 19.72 -13.91 -11.78
CA ILE A 120 21.06 -14.30 -12.24
C ILE A 120 21.77 -15.26 -11.28
N LEU A 121 21.48 -15.18 -9.97
CA LEU A 121 22.15 -16.02 -8.98
C LEU A 121 21.61 -17.47 -8.98
N PRO A 122 22.49 -18.48 -9.02
CA PRO A 122 22.08 -19.87 -8.90
C PRO A 122 21.51 -20.16 -7.50
N GLU A 123 20.48 -21.01 -7.44
CA GLU A 123 19.67 -21.24 -6.22
C GLU A 123 20.46 -21.84 -5.05
N LYS A 124 21.55 -22.54 -5.36
CA LYS A 124 22.35 -23.26 -4.37
C LYS A 124 23.82 -23.15 -4.73
N LEU A 125 24.64 -22.75 -3.75
CA LEU A 125 26.10 -22.75 -3.87
C LEU A 125 26.66 -23.50 -2.66
N PHE A 126 27.37 -24.60 -2.91
CA PHE A 126 28.08 -25.40 -1.90
C PHE A 126 27.27 -25.68 -0.61
N ASN A 127 26.05 -26.21 -0.73
CA ASN A 127 25.12 -26.56 0.36
C ASN A 127 24.42 -25.41 1.11
N LEU A 128 24.72 -24.14 0.83
CA LEU A 128 23.87 -23.03 1.28
C LEU A 128 22.84 -22.69 0.20
N THR A 129 21.57 -22.60 0.61
CA THR A 129 20.49 -22.05 -0.21
C THR A 129 20.68 -20.53 -0.24
N ILE A 130 21.40 -20.04 -1.24
CA ILE A 130 21.72 -18.61 -1.39
C ILE A 130 20.49 -17.84 -1.92
N ASN A 131 19.56 -18.53 -2.57
CA ASN A 131 18.32 -17.95 -3.07
C ASN A 131 17.11 -18.73 -2.53
N PRO A 132 16.67 -18.48 -1.28
CA PRO A 132 15.53 -19.18 -0.70
C PRO A 132 14.17 -18.69 -1.23
N GLY A 133 14.13 -17.73 -2.17
CA GLY A 133 12.86 -17.27 -2.74
C GLY A 133 12.91 -15.89 -3.41
N PRO A 134 11.73 -15.40 -3.89
CA PRO A 134 11.59 -14.10 -4.53
C PRO A 134 12.09 -12.95 -3.64
N PHE A 135 12.39 -11.81 -4.26
CA PHE A 135 12.91 -10.64 -3.54
C PHE A 135 11.91 -10.19 -2.48
N SER A 136 12.34 -10.25 -1.22
CA SER A 136 11.49 -9.95 -0.07
C SER A 136 11.41 -8.44 0.18
N VAL A 137 10.26 -7.97 0.67
CA VAL A 137 10.10 -6.60 1.17
C VAL A 137 11.14 -6.29 2.25
N LYS A 138 11.49 -7.26 3.10
CA LYS A 138 12.50 -7.10 4.17
C LYS A 138 13.90 -6.86 3.59
N GLU A 139 14.27 -7.58 2.53
CA GLU A 139 15.54 -7.39 1.83
C GLU A 139 15.59 -6.04 1.10
N HIS A 140 14.47 -5.63 0.49
CA HIS A 140 14.34 -4.31 -0.14
C HIS A 140 14.58 -3.20 0.87
N THR A 141 13.86 -3.23 2.00
CA THR A 141 14.02 -2.26 3.08
C THR A 141 15.44 -2.23 3.62
N LEU A 142 16.09 -3.38 3.77
CA LEU A 142 17.47 -3.47 4.23
C LEU A 142 18.45 -2.76 3.27
N ILE A 143 18.32 -2.99 1.95
CA ILE A 143 19.13 -2.31 0.93
C ILE A 143 18.88 -0.79 0.97
N THR A 144 17.62 -0.37 1.10
CA THR A 144 17.27 1.06 1.17
C THR A 144 17.91 1.74 2.38
N ILE A 145 17.89 1.11 3.55
CA ILE A 145 18.53 1.67 4.76
C ILE A 145 20.04 1.76 4.59
N MET A 146 20.68 0.78 3.96
CA MET A 146 22.13 0.82 3.69
C MET A 146 22.50 1.96 2.74
N ALA A 147 21.73 2.15 1.66
CA ALA A 147 22.04 3.13 0.62
C ALA A 147 21.58 4.56 0.94
N LEU A 148 20.82 4.74 2.03
CA LEU A 148 20.42 6.05 2.52
C LEU A 148 21.65 6.74 3.13
N THR A 149 22.35 7.52 2.32
CA THR A 149 23.52 8.33 2.69
C THR A 149 23.37 9.70 2.03
#